data_AF-A0A970TU98-F1
#
_entry.id   AF-A0A970TU98-F1
#
_cell.length_a   1.000
_cell.length_b   1.000
_cell.length_c   1.000
_cell.angle_alpha   90.00
_cell.angle_beta   90.00
_cell.angle_gamma   90.00
#
_symmetry.space_group_name_H-M   'P 1'
#
loop_
_entity.id
_entity.type
_entity.pdbx_description
1 polymer ?
#
loop_
_entity_poly.entity_id
_entity_poly.type
_entity_poly.pdbx_seq_one_letter_code
_entity_poly.pdbx_strand_id
1 'polypeptide(L)'
;MVDGGPRRGSVRRRTRDGRSFRLEGVVFDFDGTLTEPGAIDFTAIYESVGCPREVGLLEFLAGIEDPEERRSKEAILTAAEMEAAERCRANSGAAELLAFIRDNRVPVAIITRNSRAAVETAFATLSDIDQADFVSIVTRDTPLNPKPFPDAVRFVAGRMGVEPKGLLVVGDHAFDVEAGLQAGSLTMFLRNDPREPRSDGGADFVVETLAEAMEVIRFGVPLPVGKLPAALLESGLEGIGSDDPALLVGAAVGEDAAAIDVGRTEVLVAASDPITLAVDSMARYAVLVNANDVATSGAVPRWLLSTLLFPPGFSASEVLSLIDDIREVCAACGVALCGGHTEISDAVSRPVIVGTMLGTVSKERLIDKRGMKEGDRLLLTKKVAVEGTALLAREHRSKLLGAGVTPVEIEEASVFLDRIGILEEARIAGSFDGVTALHDVTEGGLATAVWELGAAGGRRLRLHRERIPVYPQTERFCSVLGLDPLGLIGSGSLLITCSPATATSLAAAIEAAGIEVAEIGEVLGGGEGIEVFQEGVRSEWPRFERDEVSRLDRRHTS
;
A
#
# COMPACT_ATOMS: atom_id res chain seq x y z
N MET A 1 -10.17 27.39 -13.83
CA MET A 1 -9.05 27.05 -14.74
C MET A 1 -7.77 27.20 -13.96
N VAL A 2 -7.30 26.12 -13.35
CA VAL A 2 -5.95 26.03 -12.79
C VAL A 2 -5.20 25.08 -13.71
N ASP A 3 -4.19 25.61 -14.37
CA ASP A 3 -3.35 24.92 -15.35
C ASP A 3 -2.59 23.78 -14.66
N GLY A 4 -3.05 22.55 -14.89
CA GLY A 4 -2.51 21.32 -14.30
C GLY A 4 -1.24 20.84 -15.02
N GLY A 5 -0.26 21.73 -15.16
CA GLY A 5 1.09 21.32 -15.56
C GLY A 5 1.68 20.37 -14.50
N PRO A 6 2.41 19.31 -14.89
CA PRO A 6 3.01 18.38 -13.93
C PRO A 6 3.92 19.15 -12.98
N ARG A 7 3.65 19.03 -11.67
CA ARG A 7 4.53 19.57 -10.63
C ARG A 7 5.92 18.94 -10.84
N ARG A 8 6.97 19.76 -10.83
CA ARG A 8 8.37 19.28 -10.79
C ARG A 8 8.50 18.25 -9.67
N GLY A 9 8.84 17.00 -10.02
CA GLY A 9 9.03 15.89 -9.08
C GLY A 9 7.89 14.87 -8.96
N SER A 10 6.80 15.01 -9.71
CA SER A 10 5.74 13.97 -9.75
C SER A 10 5.95 12.99 -10.89
N VAL A 11 6.22 11.73 -10.53
CA VAL A 11 6.37 10.61 -11.47
C VAL A 11 5.04 10.35 -12.21
N ARG A 12 5.11 10.01 -13.51
CA ARG A 12 3.90 9.77 -14.32
C ARG A 12 3.20 8.46 -13.92
N ARG A 13 1.88 8.55 -13.67
CA ARG A 13 1.00 7.40 -13.36
C ARG A 13 0.45 6.68 -14.59
N ARG A 14 0.69 7.24 -15.77
CA ARG A 14 0.21 6.75 -17.07
C ARG A 14 1.36 6.73 -18.03
N THR A 15 1.27 5.86 -19.03
CA THR A 15 2.21 5.83 -20.16
C THR A 15 2.23 7.18 -20.89
N ARG A 16 3.21 7.38 -21.78
CA ARG A 16 3.35 8.62 -22.55
C ARG A 16 2.10 9.00 -23.35
N ASP A 17 1.29 8.03 -23.76
CA ASP A 17 0.03 8.21 -24.48
C ASP A 17 -1.23 8.20 -23.59
N GLY A 18 -1.07 8.20 -22.26
CA GLY A 18 -2.17 8.38 -21.30
C GLY A 18 -2.92 7.10 -20.91
N ARG A 19 -2.41 5.91 -21.27
CA ARG A 19 -3.01 4.63 -20.90
C ARG A 19 -2.60 4.19 -19.49
N SER A 20 -3.48 3.42 -18.84
CA SER A 20 -3.12 2.63 -17.66
C SER A 20 -2.23 1.46 -18.08
N PHE A 21 -1.41 0.95 -17.16
CA PHE A 21 -0.53 -0.18 -17.42
C PHE A 21 -0.55 -1.17 -16.26
N ARG A 22 -0.12 -2.39 -16.54
CA ARG A 22 0.10 -3.47 -15.57
C ARG A 22 1.40 -4.16 -15.92
N LEU A 23 2.22 -4.41 -14.91
CA LEU A 23 3.48 -5.10 -15.03
C LEU A 23 3.33 -6.55 -14.62
N GLU A 24 3.88 -7.43 -15.45
CA GLU A 24 3.99 -8.86 -15.25
C GLU A 24 5.47 -9.28 -15.14
N GLY A 25 6.41 -8.39 -15.46
CA GLY A 25 7.84 -8.56 -15.26
C GLY A 25 8.62 -7.27 -15.46
N VAL A 26 9.82 -7.17 -14.88
CA VAL A 26 10.72 -6.03 -15.07
C VAL A 26 12.07 -6.51 -15.58
N VAL A 27 12.60 -5.83 -16.58
CA VAL A 27 13.88 -6.16 -17.22
C VAL A 27 14.80 -4.96 -17.05
N PHE A 28 15.95 -5.17 -16.43
CA PHE A 28 16.93 -4.13 -16.20
C PHE A 28 18.12 -4.27 -17.16
N ASP A 29 18.67 -3.14 -17.60
CA ASP A 29 20.09 -3.11 -17.89
C ASP A 29 20.91 -3.29 -16.61
N PHE A 30 22.16 -3.72 -16.74
CA PHE A 30 23.03 -3.92 -15.59
C PHE A 30 23.80 -2.64 -15.27
N ASP A 31 24.75 -2.28 -16.14
CA ASP A 31 25.63 -1.14 -15.97
C ASP A 31 24.89 0.18 -16.11
N GLY A 32 25.17 1.13 -15.22
CA GLY A 32 24.47 2.43 -15.21
C GLY A 32 23.00 2.35 -14.78
N THR A 33 22.46 1.16 -14.53
CA THR A 33 21.10 0.97 -14.05
C THR A 33 21.10 0.35 -12.66
N LEU A 34 21.42 -0.95 -12.55
CA LEU A 34 21.53 -1.63 -11.25
C LEU A 34 22.89 -1.40 -10.57
N THR A 35 23.92 -1.08 -11.34
CA THR A 35 25.26 -0.71 -10.84
C THR A 35 25.55 0.76 -11.12
N GLU A 36 26.40 1.38 -10.30
CA GLU A 36 26.72 2.81 -10.44
C GLU A 36 27.24 3.14 -11.86
N PRO A 37 26.79 4.26 -12.47
CA PRO A 37 27.27 4.67 -13.77
C PRO A 37 28.75 5.06 -13.71
N GLY A 38 29.47 4.87 -14.83
CA GLY A 38 30.85 5.36 -14.99
C GLY A 38 31.94 4.44 -14.45
N ALA A 39 31.63 3.20 -14.06
CA ALA A 39 32.64 2.20 -13.71
C ALA A 39 33.53 1.80 -14.91
N ILE A 40 32.99 1.86 -16.13
CA ILE A 40 33.70 1.59 -17.38
C ILE A 40 34.05 2.92 -18.07
N ASP A 41 35.35 3.19 -18.26
CA ASP A 41 35.81 4.32 -19.06
C ASP A 41 35.72 3.99 -20.56
N PHE A 42 34.52 4.16 -21.12
CA PHE A 42 34.30 3.95 -22.54
C PHE A 42 35.15 4.88 -23.42
N THR A 43 35.54 6.07 -22.95
CA THR A 43 36.43 6.95 -23.73
C THR A 43 37.79 6.28 -23.93
N ALA A 44 38.39 5.78 -22.84
CA ALA A 44 39.66 5.07 -22.91
C ALA A 44 39.58 3.78 -23.75
N ILE A 45 38.45 3.06 -23.69
CA ILE A 45 38.24 1.85 -24.49
C ILE A 45 38.15 2.17 -25.99
N TYR A 46 37.36 3.18 -26.38
CA TYR A 46 37.24 3.57 -27.79
C TYR A 46 38.60 3.99 -28.37
N GLU A 47 39.40 4.72 -27.60
CA GLU A 47 40.76 5.12 -27.99
C GLU A 47 41.69 3.91 -28.11
N SER A 48 41.64 2.97 -27.16
CA SER A 48 42.50 1.78 -27.14
C SER A 48 42.13 0.75 -28.22
N VAL A 49 40.84 0.63 -28.55
CA VAL A 49 40.33 -0.24 -29.62
C VAL A 49 40.46 0.42 -31.01
N GLY A 50 40.60 1.75 -31.05
CA GLY A 50 40.63 2.54 -32.29
C GLY A 50 39.26 2.63 -32.97
N CYS A 51 38.17 2.56 -32.19
CA CYS A 51 36.81 2.66 -32.70
C CYS A 51 36.41 4.14 -32.86
N PRO A 52 35.86 4.56 -34.01
CA PRO A 52 35.22 5.88 -34.13
C PRO A 52 34.07 6.02 -33.14
N ARG A 53 33.89 7.21 -32.54
CA ARG A 53 32.86 7.42 -31.50
C ARG A 53 31.44 7.35 -32.05
N GLU A 54 31.28 7.51 -33.36
CA GLU A 54 30.00 7.46 -34.06
C GLU A 54 29.53 6.04 -34.37
N VAL A 55 30.38 5.03 -34.14
CA VAL A 55 30.09 3.61 -34.40
C VAL A 55 30.02 2.87 -33.08
N GLY A 56 29.01 2.01 -32.90
CA GLY A 56 28.90 1.16 -31.71
C GLY A 56 30.09 0.21 -31.60
N LEU A 57 30.68 0.13 -30.40
CA LEU A 57 31.92 -0.62 -30.17
C LEU A 57 31.82 -2.11 -30.54
N LEU A 58 30.70 -2.78 -30.22
CA LEU A 58 30.54 -4.20 -30.57
C LEU A 58 30.34 -4.40 -32.07
N GLU A 59 29.61 -3.48 -32.71
CA GLU A 59 29.36 -3.50 -34.15
C GLU A 59 30.68 -3.29 -34.92
N PHE A 60 31.55 -2.39 -34.43
CA PHE A 60 32.89 -2.19 -34.96
C PHE A 60 33.74 -3.46 -34.83
N LEU A 61 33.80 -4.06 -33.64
CA LEU A 61 34.56 -5.30 -33.40
C LEU A 61 34.08 -6.44 -34.29
N ALA A 62 32.77 -6.63 -34.43
CA ALA A 62 32.19 -7.65 -35.30
C ALA A 62 32.54 -7.44 -36.79
N GLY A 63 32.73 -6.19 -37.21
CA GLY A 63 33.10 -5.82 -38.58
C GLY A 63 34.58 -6.03 -38.94
N ILE A 64 35.47 -6.31 -37.98
CA ILE A 64 36.91 -6.51 -38.24
C ILE A 64 37.11 -7.85 -38.96
N GLU A 65 37.60 -7.85 -40.21
CA GLU A 65 37.79 -9.07 -41.00
C GLU A 65 38.91 -9.98 -40.49
N ASP A 66 39.99 -9.40 -39.93
CA ASP A 66 41.12 -10.17 -39.39
C ASP A 66 40.78 -10.79 -38.00
N PRO A 67 40.74 -12.13 -37.88
CA PRO A 67 40.44 -12.80 -36.62
C PRO A 67 41.49 -12.59 -35.51
N GLU A 68 42.75 -12.29 -35.83
CA GLU A 68 43.77 -11.99 -34.81
C GLU A 68 43.62 -10.56 -34.28
N GLU A 69 43.47 -9.58 -35.16
CA GLU A 69 43.18 -8.19 -34.78
C GLU A 69 41.89 -8.10 -33.96
N ARG A 70 40.81 -8.79 -34.39
CA ARG A 70 39.53 -8.82 -33.67
C ARG A 70 39.71 -9.34 -32.24
N ARG A 71 40.35 -10.50 -32.08
CA ARG A 71 40.59 -11.09 -30.75
C ARG A 71 41.43 -10.20 -29.85
N SER A 72 42.45 -9.53 -30.41
CA SER A 72 43.28 -8.61 -29.62
C SER A 72 42.48 -7.41 -29.12
N LYS A 73 41.57 -6.86 -29.93
CA LYS A 73 40.73 -5.73 -29.55
C LYS A 73 39.59 -6.12 -28.61
N GLU A 74 39.00 -7.30 -28.79
CA GLU A 74 38.03 -7.90 -27.86
C GLU A 74 38.65 -8.15 -26.47
N ALA A 75 39.94 -8.51 -26.41
CA ALA A 75 40.66 -8.68 -25.15
C ALA A 75 40.82 -7.37 -24.36
N ILE A 76 40.99 -6.24 -25.05
CA ILE A 76 41.04 -4.90 -24.43
C ILE A 76 39.69 -4.58 -23.78
N LEU A 77 38.59 -4.80 -24.52
CA LEU A 77 37.24 -4.61 -23.98
C LEU A 77 36.97 -5.52 -22.78
N THR A 78 37.31 -6.80 -22.90
CA THR A 78 37.12 -7.78 -21.81
C THR A 78 37.92 -7.39 -20.57
N ALA A 79 39.17 -6.95 -20.72
CA ALA A 79 39.99 -6.52 -19.59
C ALA A 79 39.40 -5.30 -18.87
N ALA A 80 38.91 -4.32 -19.62
CA ALA A 80 38.27 -3.13 -19.05
C ALA A 80 36.94 -3.47 -18.36
N GLU A 81 36.12 -4.36 -18.93
CA GLU A 81 34.90 -4.88 -18.30
C GLU A 81 35.20 -5.59 -16.97
N MET A 82 36.26 -6.41 -16.92
CA MET A 82 36.66 -7.12 -15.70
C MET A 82 37.15 -6.15 -14.60
N GLU A 83 37.97 -5.16 -14.96
CA GLU A 83 38.43 -4.15 -13.99
C GLU A 83 37.27 -3.33 -13.41
N ALA A 84 36.28 -2.99 -14.25
CA ALA A 84 35.07 -2.31 -13.80
C ALA A 84 34.21 -3.22 -12.90
N ALA A 85 34.06 -4.50 -13.25
CA ALA A 85 33.32 -5.47 -12.45
C ALA A 85 33.91 -5.67 -11.04
N GLU A 86 35.23 -5.69 -10.90
CA GLU A 86 35.93 -5.80 -9.60
C GLU A 86 35.74 -4.57 -8.70
N ARG A 87 35.40 -3.41 -9.27
CA ARG A 87 35.16 -2.15 -8.54
C ARG A 87 33.69 -1.77 -8.47
N CYS A 88 32.83 -2.63 -8.99
CA CYS A 88 31.41 -2.39 -9.13
C CYS A 88 30.74 -2.16 -7.77
N ARG A 89 29.78 -1.24 -7.75
CA ARG A 89 28.91 -0.97 -6.61
C ARG A 89 27.46 -0.95 -7.07
N ALA A 90 26.55 -1.37 -6.21
CA ALA A 90 25.13 -1.24 -6.46
C ALA A 90 24.75 0.24 -6.60
N ASN A 91 23.89 0.56 -7.57
CA ASN A 91 23.35 1.90 -7.70
C ASN A 91 22.47 2.23 -6.48
N SER A 92 22.40 3.50 -6.11
CA SER A 92 21.62 3.94 -4.95
C SER A 92 20.13 3.61 -5.16
N GLY A 93 19.55 2.82 -4.24
CA GLY A 93 18.16 2.36 -4.33
C GLY A 93 17.94 1.04 -5.07
N ALA A 94 19.00 0.40 -5.61
CA ALA A 94 18.86 -0.82 -6.40
C ALA A 94 18.40 -2.02 -5.55
N ALA A 95 18.97 -2.21 -4.36
CA ALA A 95 18.60 -3.30 -3.46
C ALA A 95 17.16 -3.13 -2.95
N GLU A 96 16.78 -1.91 -2.59
CA GLU A 96 15.44 -1.55 -2.15
C GLU A 96 14.41 -1.77 -3.26
N LEU A 97 14.73 -1.36 -4.50
CA LEU A 97 13.88 -1.57 -5.66
C LEU A 97 13.67 -3.06 -5.95
N LEU A 98 14.74 -3.86 -5.96
CA LEU A 98 14.64 -5.29 -6.23
C LEU A 98 13.87 -6.02 -5.12
N ALA A 99 14.10 -5.64 -3.86
CA ALA A 99 13.32 -6.15 -2.73
C ALA A 99 11.82 -5.83 -2.90
N PHE A 100 11.47 -4.59 -3.25
CA PHE A 100 10.09 -4.17 -3.51
C PHE A 100 9.43 -5.00 -4.63
N ILE A 101 10.11 -5.20 -5.75
CA ILE A 101 9.58 -5.98 -6.88
C ILE A 101 9.37 -7.45 -6.48
N ARG A 102 10.33 -8.03 -5.75
CA ARG A 102 10.28 -9.40 -5.23
C ARG A 102 9.14 -9.61 -4.25
N ASP A 103 8.93 -8.67 -3.33
CA ASP A 103 7.85 -8.73 -2.33
C ASP A 103 6.47 -8.66 -3.00
N ASN A 104 6.37 -7.98 -4.15
CA ASN A 104 5.20 -7.95 -5.03
C ASN A 104 5.11 -9.12 -6.03
N ARG A 105 6.04 -10.10 -5.95
CA ARG A 105 6.08 -11.33 -6.76
C ARG A 105 6.13 -11.08 -8.27
N VAL A 106 6.77 -10.00 -8.68
CA VAL A 106 7.00 -9.70 -10.10
C VAL A 106 8.39 -10.24 -10.49
N PRO A 107 8.49 -11.09 -11.52
CA PRO A 107 9.79 -11.63 -11.95
C PRO A 107 10.68 -10.54 -12.54
N VAL A 108 11.99 -10.64 -12.25
CA VAL A 108 13.01 -9.73 -12.78
C VAL A 108 14.04 -10.45 -13.64
N ALA A 109 14.59 -9.75 -14.63
CA ALA A 109 15.69 -10.24 -15.47
C ALA A 109 16.67 -9.11 -15.80
N ILE A 110 17.87 -9.51 -16.23
CA ILE A 110 18.91 -8.60 -16.73
C ILE A 110 19.15 -8.85 -18.21
N ILE A 111 19.30 -7.76 -18.98
CA ILE A 111 19.83 -7.76 -20.34
C ILE A 111 20.99 -6.76 -20.41
N THR A 112 22.22 -7.27 -20.47
CA THR A 112 23.46 -6.46 -20.55
C THR A 112 24.27 -6.77 -21.80
N ARG A 113 25.08 -5.80 -22.24
CA ARG A 113 26.07 -5.95 -23.31
C ARG A 113 27.45 -6.39 -22.80
N ASN A 114 27.61 -6.61 -21.49
CA ASN A 114 28.84 -7.14 -20.90
C ASN A 114 29.00 -8.65 -21.16
N SER A 115 30.24 -9.11 -21.09
CA SER A 115 30.54 -10.55 -21.04
C SER A 115 29.96 -11.21 -19.78
N ARG A 116 29.70 -12.52 -19.87
CA ARG A 116 29.27 -13.36 -18.74
C ARG A 116 30.27 -13.32 -17.60
N ALA A 117 31.57 -13.38 -17.91
CA ALA A 117 32.63 -13.34 -16.91
C ALA A 117 32.62 -12.03 -16.10
N ALA A 118 32.39 -10.89 -16.75
CA ALA A 118 32.29 -9.60 -16.08
C ALA A 118 31.04 -9.54 -15.17
N VAL A 119 29.89 -10.02 -15.64
CA VAL A 119 28.66 -10.06 -14.83
C VAL A 119 28.81 -10.96 -13.61
N GLU A 120 29.38 -12.16 -13.77
CA GLU A 120 29.64 -13.08 -12.66
C GLU A 120 30.62 -12.48 -11.63
N THR A 121 31.64 -11.76 -12.09
CA THR A 121 32.59 -11.06 -11.23
C THR A 121 31.94 -9.91 -10.46
N ALA A 122 31.05 -9.16 -11.11
CA ALA A 122 30.31 -8.08 -10.47
C ALA A 122 29.41 -8.62 -9.36
N PHE A 123 28.64 -9.69 -9.61
CA PHE A 123 27.81 -10.34 -8.57
C PHE A 123 28.62 -10.88 -7.40
N ALA A 124 29.84 -11.36 -7.62
CA ALA A 124 30.72 -11.78 -6.53
C ALA A 124 31.21 -10.62 -5.64
N THR A 125 31.13 -9.39 -6.15
CA THR A 125 31.57 -8.16 -5.47
C THR A 125 30.41 -7.44 -4.79
N LEU A 126 29.19 -7.55 -5.32
CA LEU A 126 27.98 -6.96 -4.75
C LEU A 126 27.55 -7.69 -3.47
N SER A 127 27.23 -6.94 -2.42
CA SER A 127 26.73 -7.52 -1.15
C SER A 127 25.21 -7.59 -1.05
N ASP A 128 24.51 -6.72 -1.80
CA ASP A 128 23.09 -6.42 -1.55
C ASP A 128 22.16 -6.87 -2.70
N ILE A 129 22.73 -7.43 -3.77
CA ILE A 129 22.01 -7.94 -4.95
C ILE A 129 22.56 -9.32 -5.29
N ASP A 130 21.71 -10.34 -5.33
CA ASP A 130 22.11 -11.71 -5.64
C ASP A 130 21.72 -12.09 -7.09
N GLN A 131 22.55 -12.90 -7.74
CA GLN A 131 22.23 -13.48 -9.04
C GLN A 131 20.92 -14.28 -9.01
N ALA A 132 20.60 -14.91 -7.88
CA ALA A 132 19.40 -15.71 -7.67
C ALA A 132 18.09 -14.89 -7.67
N ASP A 133 18.17 -13.56 -7.54
CA ASP A 133 17.00 -12.69 -7.64
C ASP A 133 16.43 -12.64 -9.08
N PHE A 134 17.22 -13.03 -10.10
CA PHE A 134 16.85 -12.90 -11.51
C PHE A 134 16.44 -14.23 -12.15
N VAL A 135 15.26 -14.25 -12.78
CA VAL A 135 14.77 -15.40 -13.56
C VAL A 135 15.67 -15.69 -14.77
N SER A 136 16.29 -14.64 -15.32
CA SER A 136 17.22 -14.77 -16.43
C SER A 136 18.22 -13.62 -16.47
N ILE A 137 19.46 -13.94 -16.86
CA ILE A 137 20.51 -12.96 -17.13
C ILE A 137 21.02 -13.24 -18.54
N VAL A 138 20.68 -12.33 -19.46
CA VAL A 138 21.14 -12.35 -20.85
C VAL A 138 22.36 -11.44 -20.94
N THR A 139 23.48 -12.02 -21.38
CA THR A 139 24.76 -11.32 -21.54
C THR A 139 25.14 -11.28 -23.02
N ARG A 140 26.21 -10.57 -23.37
CA ARG A 140 26.75 -10.57 -24.74
C ARG A 140 27.04 -11.97 -25.29
N ASP A 141 27.42 -12.90 -24.41
CA ASP A 141 27.79 -14.26 -24.78
C ASP A 141 26.57 -15.16 -25.04
N THR A 142 25.36 -14.68 -24.74
CA THR A 142 24.12 -15.37 -25.11
C THR A 142 23.93 -15.26 -26.63
N PRO A 143 23.61 -16.36 -27.35
CA PRO A 143 23.52 -16.37 -28.82
C PRO A 143 22.23 -15.71 -29.33
N LEU A 144 22.10 -14.41 -29.06
CA LEU A 144 21.00 -13.53 -29.46
C LEU A 144 21.60 -12.24 -30.01
N ASN A 145 20.84 -11.53 -30.85
CA ASN A 145 21.26 -10.21 -31.28
C ASN A 145 21.27 -9.25 -30.07
N PRO A 146 22.34 -8.45 -29.86
CA PRO A 146 22.43 -7.54 -28.73
C PRO A 146 21.46 -6.36 -28.89
N LYS A 147 21.20 -5.62 -27.80
CA LYS A 147 20.46 -4.34 -27.85
C LYS A 147 21.08 -3.42 -28.93
N PRO A 148 20.29 -2.77 -29.82
CA PRO A 148 18.86 -2.46 -29.70
C PRO A 148 17.88 -3.50 -30.29
N PHE A 149 18.34 -4.68 -30.73
CA PHE A 149 17.43 -5.71 -31.26
C PHE A 149 16.52 -6.27 -30.14
N PRO A 150 15.25 -6.63 -30.45
CA PRO A 150 14.27 -7.06 -29.45
C PRO A 150 14.44 -8.50 -28.96
N ASP A 151 15.39 -9.25 -29.53
CA ASP A 151 15.61 -10.69 -29.34
C ASP A 151 15.74 -11.06 -27.86
N ALA A 152 16.58 -10.32 -27.13
CA ALA A 152 16.81 -10.55 -25.70
C ALA A 152 15.54 -10.29 -24.86
N VAL A 153 14.78 -9.22 -25.17
CA VAL A 153 13.53 -8.90 -24.46
C VAL A 153 12.48 -10.00 -24.67
N ARG A 154 12.33 -10.48 -25.91
CA ARG A 154 11.41 -11.60 -26.21
C ARG A 154 11.85 -12.91 -25.57
N PHE A 155 13.16 -13.16 -25.50
CA PHE A 155 13.72 -14.33 -24.83
C PHE A 155 13.41 -14.33 -23.33
N VAL A 156 13.64 -13.20 -22.63
CA VAL A 156 13.34 -13.11 -21.19
C VAL A 156 11.83 -13.14 -20.91
N ALA A 157 11.00 -12.54 -21.78
CA ALA A 157 9.54 -12.65 -21.68
C ALA A 157 9.08 -14.12 -21.69
N GLY A 158 9.62 -14.92 -22.62
CA GLY A 158 9.35 -16.35 -22.70
C GLY A 158 9.83 -17.13 -21.47
N ARG A 159 10.95 -16.74 -20.86
CA ARG A 159 11.46 -17.35 -19.61
C ARG A 159 10.60 -17.03 -18.39
N MET A 160 10.03 -15.83 -18.34
CA MET A 160 9.10 -15.40 -17.29
C MET A 160 7.69 -15.94 -17.48
N GLY A 161 7.35 -16.44 -18.67
CA GLY A 161 6.00 -16.90 -18.99
C GLY A 161 5.00 -15.77 -19.23
N VAL A 162 5.48 -14.60 -19.67
CA VAL A 162 4.67 -13.38 -19.86
C VAL A 162 4.77 -12.88 -21.30
N GLU A 163 3.81 -12.07 -21.74
CA GLU A 163 3.89 -11.39 -23.04
C GLU A 163 4.78 -10.13 -22.95
N PRO A 164 5.50 -9.75 -24.02
CA PRO A 164 6.33 -8.55 -24.01
C PRO A 164 5.61 -7.27 -23.55
N LYS A 165 4.32 -7.13 -23.87
CA LYS A 165 3.49 -5.98 -23.45
C LYS A 165 3.33 -5.82 -21.94
N GLY A 166 3.53 -6.90 -21.18
CA GLY A 166 3.51 -6.91 -19.71
C GLY A 166 4.89 -6.63 -19.09
N LEU A 167 5.94 -6.45 -19.89
CA LEU A 167 7.28 -6.12 -19.41
C LEU A 167 7.52 -4.62 -19.37
N LEU A 168 8.27 -4.20 -18.37
CA LEU A 168 8.95 -2.90 -18.34
C LEU A 168 10.45 -3.11 -18.55
N VAL A 169 11.00 -2.51 -19.60
CA VAL A 169 12.46 -2.47 -19.85
C VAL A 169 13.02 -1.16 -19.30
N VAL A 170 13.93 -1.27 -18.34
CA VAL A 170 14.55 -0.14 -17.63
C VAL A 170 16.03 -0.10 -18.00
N GLY A 171 16.52 1.04 -18.47
CA GLY A 171 17.93 1.23 -18.80
C GLY A 171 18.35 2.68 -18.86
N ASP A 172 19.65 2.95 -18.87
CA ASP A 172 20.22 4.30 -18.97
C ASP A 172 20.70 4.66 -20.40
N HIS A 173 20.48 3.75 -21.36
CA HIS A 173 20.85 3.93 -22.75
C HIS A 173 19.64 3.87 -23.69
N ALA A 174 19.69 4.62 -24.79
CA ALA A 174 18.63 4.62 -25.82
C ALA A 174 18.40 3.23 -26.43
N PHE A 175 19.42 2.36 -26.42
CA PHE A 175 19.31 1.00 -26.94
C PHE A 175 18.43 0.09 -26.08
N ASP A 176 18.33 0.35 -24.78
CA ASP A 176 17.40 -0.36 -23.89
C ASP A 176 15.96 -0.03 -24.24
N VAL A 177 15.70 1.26 -24.42
CA VAL A 177 14.40 1.79 -24.82
C VAL A 177 14.02 1.27 -26.21
N GLU A 178 14.92 1.35 -27.20
CA GLU A 178 14.66 0.85 -28.55
C GLU A 178 14.37 -0.66 -28.57
N ALA A 179 15.13 -1.46 -27.82
CA ALA A 179 14.89 -2.91 -27.71
C ALA A 179 13.52 -3.21 -27.09
N GLY A 180 13.15 -2.49 -26.03
CA GLY A 180 11.83 -2.61 -25.40
C GLY A 180 10.69 -2.21 -26.34
N LEU A 181 10.78 -1.05 -26.98
CA LEU A 181 9.77 -0.57 -27.93
C LEU A 181 9.59 -1.53 -29.12
N GLN A 182 10.68 -2.05 -29.69
CA GLN A 182 10.62 -3.03 -30.78
C GLN A 182 10.08 -4.40 -30.36
N ALA A 183 10.20 -4.74 -29.07
CA ALA A 183 9.58 -5.93 -28.49
C ALA A 183 8.08 -5.74 -28.19
N GLY A 184 7.62 -4.48 -28.13
CA GLY A 184 6.26 -4.13 -27.72
C GLY A 184 6.09 -4.00 -26.20
N SER A 185 7.19 -3.84 -25.47
CA SER A 185 7.25 -3.65 -24.02
C SER A 185 7.12 -2.18 -23.64
N LEU A 186 6.76 -1.94 -22.38
CA LEU A 186 6.89 -0.61 -21.77
C LEU A 186 8.36 -0.30 -21.53
N THR A 187 8.71 0.98 -21.55
CA THR A 187 10.10 1.42 -21.45
C THR A 187 10.30 2.54 -20.44
N MET A 188 11.40 2.47 -19.70
CA MET A 188 11.82 3.49 -18.76
C MET A 188 13.28 3.86 -18.98
N PHE A 189 13.51 5.14 -19.20
CA PHE A 189 14.84 5.70 -19.33
C PHE A 189 15.30 6.30 -17.99
N LEU A 190 16.40 5.77 -17.44
CA LEU A 190 17.06 6.28 -16.24
C LEU A 190 18.13 7.30 -16.63
N ARG A 191 17.84 8.58 -16.40
CA ARG A 191 18.74 9.69 -16.71
C ARG A 191 19.67 9.98 -15.53
N ASN A 192 20.78 9.24 -15.46
CA ASN A 192 21.79 9.37 -14.41
C ASN A 192 22.42 10.77 -14.29
N ASP A 193 22.58 11.52 -15.39
CA ASP A 193 22.99 12.93 -15.37
C ASP A 193 22.00 13.80 -16.17
N PRO A 194 21.27 14.74 -15.53
CA PRO A 194 20.33 15.64 -16.21
C PRO A 194 20.96 16.55 -17.26
N ARG A 195 22.29 16.72 -17.23
CA ARG A 195 23.06 17.57 -18.16
C ARG A 195 23.52 16.80 -19.39
N GLU A 196 23.44 15.47 -19.37
CA GLU A 196 23.79 14.68 -20.55
C GLU A 196 22.69 14.79 -21.62
N PRO A 197 23.03 15.12 -22.88
CA PRO A 197 22.06 15.31 -23.95
C PRO A 197 21.53 13.99 -24.53
N ARG A 198 21.50 12.90 -23.75
CA ARG A 198 21.05 11.59 -24.23
C ARG A 198 19.58 11.66 -24.66
N SER A 199 19.29 11.12 -25.84
CA SER A 199 17.91 10.90 -26.31
C SER A 199 17.26 9.85 -25.40
N ASP A 200 16.04 10.11 -24.92
CA ASP A 200 15.26 9.16 -24.12
C ASP A 200 14.70 7.99 -24.97
N GLY A 201 15.06 7.91 -26.27
CA GLY A 201 14.59 6.87 -27.19
C GLY A 201 13.08 6.89 -27.42
N GLY A 202 12.37 7.91 -26.93
CA GLY A 202 10.92 7.96 -26.90
C GLY A 202 10.27 7.13 -25.79
N ALA A 203 10.98 6.86 -24.70
CA ALA A 203 10.51 6.03 -23.58
C ALA A 203 9.12 6.42 -23.04
N ASP A 204 8.41 5.43 -22.47
CA ASP A 204 7.13 5.67 -21.80
C ASP A 204 7.32 6.49 -20.52
N PHE A 205 8.41 6.22 -19.80
CA PHE A 205 8.78 6.85 -18.54
C PHE A 205 10.21 7.36 -18.60
N VAL A 206 10.46 8.52 -17.99
CA VAL A 206 11.80 9.09 -17.79
C VAL A 206 11.93 9.43 -16.33
N VAL A 207 12.95 8.88 -15.68
CA VAL A 207 13.24 9.04 -14.25
C VAL A 207 14.70 9.40 -14.06
N GLU A 208 15.03 10.07 -12.96
CA GLU A 208 16.41 10.47 -12.63
C GLU A 208 17.06 9.56 -11.58
N THR A 209 16.26 8.79 -10.85
CA THR A 209 16.73 7.90 -9.78
C THR A 209 15.98 6.57 -9.78
N LEU A 210 16.58 5.54 -9.18
CA LEU A 210 15.87 4.27 -8.95
C LEU A 210 14.73 4.40 -7.93
N ALA A 211 14.76 5.42 -7.06
CA ALA A 211 13.63 5.74 -6.19
C ALA A 211 12.41 6.21 -7.01
N GLU A 212 12.62 7.06 -8.02
CA GLU A 212 11.54 7.44 -8.96
C GLU A 212 11.10 6.25 -9.83
N ALA A 213 12.03 5.39 -10.24
CA ALA A 213 11.71 4.15 -10.95
C ALA A 213 10.80 3.23 -10.12
N MET A 214 11.11 3.08 -8.83
CA MET A 214 10.29 2.32 -7.87
C MET A 214 8.87 2.86 -7.79
N GLU A 215 8.69 4.18 -7.80
CA GLU A 215 7.36 4.80 -7.80
C GLU A 215 6.58 4.54 -9.10
N VAL A 216 7.21 4.55 -10.28
CA VAL A 216 6.54 4.11 -11.52
C VAL A 216 6.13 2.64 -11.41
N ILE A 217 7.06 1.78 -10.98
CA ILE A 217 6.84 0.34 -10.89
C ILE A 217 5.70 0.04 -9.91
N ARG A 218 5.61 0.78 -8.79
CA ARG A 218 4.51 0.71 -7.82
C ARG A 218 3.12 0.92 -8.46
N PHE A 219 2.98 1.79 -9.46
CA PHE A 219 1.71 1.97 -10.17
C PHE A 219 1.38 0.83 -11.14
N GLY A 220 2.39 0.05 -11.54
CA GLY A 220 2.24 -1.05 -12.48
C GLY A 220 2.09 -2.42 -11.84
N VAL A 221 2.59 -2.62 -10.61
CA VAL A 221 2.47 -3.91 -9.93
C VAL A 221 1.01 -4.23 -9.56
N PRO A 222 0.58 -5.50 -9.62
CA PRO A 222 -0.75 -5.89 -9.17
C PRO A 222 -0.95 -5.59 -7.68
N LEU A 223 -2.10 -4.99 -7.34
CA LEU A 223 -2.44 -4.70 -5.96
C LEU A 223 -2.94 -5.96 -5.22
N PRO A 224 -2.59 -6.14 -3.93
CA PRO A 224 -3.13 -7.22 -3.12
C PRO A 224 -4.61 -7.01 -2.80
N VAL A 225 -5.26 -8.05 -2.26
CA VAL A 225 -6.61 -7.94 -1.68
C VAL A 225 -6.54 -7.11 -0.39
N GLY A 226 -7.46 -6.16 -0.23
CA GLY A 226 -7.57 -5.26 0.93
C GLY A 226 -7.91 -3.82 0.52
N LYS A 227 -7.76 -2.87 1.45
CA LYS A 227 -7.78 -1.44 1.16
C LYS A 227 -6.67 -1.07 0.17
N LEU A 228 -6.94 -0.05 -0.65
CA LEU A 228 -5.91 0.56 -1.48
C LEU A 228 -4.82 1.15 -0.55
N PRO A 229 -3.52 0.89 -0.76
CA PRO A 229 -2.46 1.46 0.07
C PRO A 229 -2.60 2.98 0.18
N ALA A 230 -2.45 3.51 1.40
CA ALA A 230 -2.74 4.92 1.70
C ALA A 230 -2.01 5.91 0.77
N ALA A 231 -0.75 5.63 0.42
CA ALA A 231 0.02 6.46 -0.52
C ALA A 231 -0.58 6.48 -1.93
N LEU A 232 -1.17 5.36 -2.39
CA LEU A 232 -1.87 5.30 -3.68
C LEU A 232 -3.24 5.97 -3.61
N LEU A 233 -3.94 5.85 -2.48
CA LEU A 233 -5.20 6.54 -2.24
C LEU A 233 -5.00 8.06 -2.21
N GLU A 234 -4.02 8.55 -1.45
CA GLU A 234 -3.66 9.97 -1.38
C GLU A 234 -3.43 10.54 -2.78
N SER A 235 -2.59 9.85 -3.55
CA SER A 235 -2.35 10.09 -4.97
C SER A 235 -3.65 10.16 -5.78
N GLY A 236 -4.58 9.21 -5.59
CA GLY A 236 -5.89 9.21 -6.27
C GLY A 236 -6.84 10.32 -5.84
N LEU A 237 -6.73 10.81 -4.60
CA LEU A 237 -7.51 11.92 -4.05
C LEU A 237 -6.93 13.28 -4.46
N GLU A 238 -5.68 13.36 -4.90
CA GLU A 238 -5.09 14.60 -5.40
C GLU A 238 -5.94 15.20 -6.53
N GLY A 239 -6.44 16.43 -6.31
CA GLY A 239 -7.30 17.14 -7.26
C GLY A 239 -8.79 16.92 -7.05
N ILE A 240 -9.19 16.03 -6.14
CA ILE A 240 -10.56 15.99 -5.61
C ILE A 240 -10.67 17.13 -4.59
N GLY A 241 -11.36 18.20 -4.99
CA GLY A 241 -11.69 19.33 -4.13
C GLY A 241 -13.07 19.84 -4.48
N SER A 242 -13.68 20.58 -3.56
CA SER A 242 -14.97 21.22 -3.79
C SER A 242 -14.87 22.70 -3.43
N ASP A 243 -15.40 23.56 -4.31
CA ASP A 243 -15.64 24.97 -4.00
C ASP A 243 -16.98 25.17 -3.27
N ASP A 244 -17.73 24.08 -3.01
CA ASP A 244 -18.98 24.13 -2.28
C ASP A 244 -18.72 24.39 -0.78
N PRO A 245 -19.10 25.57 -0.24
CA PRO A 245 -18.87 25.91 1.15
C PRO A 245 -19.71 25.06 2.12
N ALA A 246 -20.70 24.32 1.63
CA ALA A 246 -21.46 23.37 2.46
C ALA A 246 -20.60 22.16 2.85
N LEU A 247 -19.59 21.79 2.07
CA LEU A 247 -18.70 20.67 2.40
C LEU A 247 -17.71 21.09 3.49
N LEU A 248 -17.99 20.71 4.73
CA LEU A 248 -17.17 21.03 5.90
C LEU A 248 -15.97 20.09 6.01
N VAL A 249 -16.21 18.78 5.83
CA VAL A 249 -15.19 17.73 5.80
C VAL A 249 -15.36 16.96 4.49
N GLY A 250 -14.30 16.90 3.69
CA GLY A 250 -14.28 16.29 2.37
C GLY A 250 -13.38 15.06 2.31
N ALA A 251 -13.16 14.53 1.10
CA ALA A 251 -12.33 13.35 0.90
C ALA A 251 -10.85 13.65 1.21
N ALA A 252 -10.27 12.90 2.15
CA ALA A 252 -8.85 12.90 2.46
C ALA A 252 -8.47 11.54 3.11
N VAL A 253 -7.17 11.24 3.17
CA VAL A 253 -6.69 10.06 3.88
C VAL A 253 -6.93 10.23 5.38
N GLY A 254 -7.50 9.19 6.00
CA GLY A 254 -7.84 9.18 7.43
C GLY A 254 -9.13 9.92 7.79
N GLU A 255 -9.92 10.37 6.82
CA GLU A 255 -11.29 10.83 7.05
C GLU A 255 -12.29 9.67 6.88
N ASP A 256 -13.14 9.45 7.88
CA ASP A 256 -14.10 8.32 7.90
C ASP A 256 -15.44 8.70 7.26
N ALA A 257 -15.78 10.00 7.29
CA ALA A 257 -17.06 10.49 6.81
C ALA A 257 -16.95 11.89 6.21
N ALA A 258 -17.79 12.17 5.22
CA ALA A 258 -18.00 13.51 4.73
C ALA A 258 -19.01 14.24 5.63
N ALA A 259 -18.77 15.53 5.89
CA ALA A 259 -19.66 16.39 6.67
C ALA A 259 -20.16 17.55 5.81
N ILE A 260 -21.48 17.67 5.69
CA ILE A 260 -22.15 18.60 4.79
C ILE A 260 -23.14 19.47 5.57
N ASP A 261 -22.95 20.79 5.53
CA ASP A 261 -23.88 21.76 6.07
C ASP A 261 -25.14 21.85 5.19
N VAL A 262 -26.23 21.25 5.66
CA VAL A 262 -27.51 21.16 4.93
C VAL A 262 -28.56 22.17 5.44
N GLY A 263 -28.20 23.06 6.37
CA GLY A 263 -29.17 23.98 6.96
C GLY A 263 -28.65 24.73 8.19
N ARG A 264 -29.53 25.49 8.85
CA ARG A 264 -29.07 26.49 9.84
C ARG A 264 -28.39 25.92 11.10
N THR A 265 -28.69 24.69 11.51
CA THR A 265 -28.24 24.14 12.81
C THR A 265 -27.70 22.71 12.75
N GLU A 266 -27.97 21.96 11.68
CA GLU A 266 -27.58 20.54 11.57
C GLU A 266 -26.62 20.34 10.39
N VAL A 267 -25.64 19.48 10.62
CA VAL A 267 -24.70 18.96 9.63
C VAL A 267 -25.10 17.52 9.33
N LEU A 268 -25.22 17.19 8.04
CA LEU A 268 -25.38 15.83 7.55
C LEU A 268 -24.00 15.17 7.47
N VAL A 269 -23.84 14.02 8.10
CA VAL A 269 -22.62 13.22 8.02
C VAL A 269 -22.90 11.96 7.22
N ALA A 270 -22.03 11.63 6.27
CA ALA A 270 -22.21 10.51 5.34
C ALA A 270 -20.93 9.67 5.23
N ALA A 271 -21.06 8.37 5.42
CA ALA A 271 -19.99 7.37 5.25
C ALA A 271 -20.47 6.21 4.36
N SER A 272 -19.53 5.49 3.76
CA SER A 272 -19.87 4.33 2.93
C SER A 272 -18.76 3.30 2.90
N ASP A 273 -19.09 2.09 3.34
CA ASP A 273 -18.16 0.96 3.36
C ASP A 273 -18.74 -0.32 2.74
N PRO A 274 -17.93 -1.04 1.94
CA PRO A 274 -18.26 -2.36 1.48
C PRO A 274 -17.86 -3.44 2.49
N ILE A 275 -18.75 -4.40 2.72
CA ILE A 275 -18.46 -5.66 3.40
C ILE A 275 -18.24 -6.73 2.34
N THR A 276 -16.97 -7.13 2.20
CA THR A 276 -16.50 -8.08 1.17
C THR A 276 -16.05 -9.43 1.76
N LEU A 277 -15.99 -9.53 3.10
CA LEU A 277 -15.57 -10.69 3.88
C LEU A 277 -16.61 -11.02 4.97
N ALA A 278 -16.34 -12.03 5.82
CA ALA A 278 -17.18 -12.42 6.96
C ALA A 278 -18.65 -12.79 6.63
N VAL A 279 -18.84 -13.79 5.75
CA VAL A 279 -20.15 -14.24 5.24
C VAL A 279 -21.17 -14.52 6.36
N ASP A 280 -20.73 -15.10 7.47
CA ASP A 280 -21.60 -15.51 8.57
C ASP A 280 -22.17 -14.34 9.40
N SER A 281 -21.72 -13.10 9.18
CA SER A 281 -22.16 -11.94 9.97
C SER A 281 -22.16 -10.64 9.16
N MET A 282 -22.30 -10.72 7.83
CA MET A 282 -22.22 -9.57 6.92
C MET A 282 -23.18 -8.44 7.28
N ALA A 283 -24.42 -8.77 7.69
CA ALA A 283 -25.40 -7.79 8.12
C ALA A 283 -24.92 -6.94 9.29
N ARG A 284 -24.32 -7.59 10.30
CA ARG A 284 -23.78 -6.92 11.48
C ARG A 284 -22.67 -5.96 11.11
N TYR A 285 -21.71 -6.42 10.30
CA TYR A 285 -20.62 -5.59 9.82
C TYR A 285 -21.12 -4.41 8.98
N ALA A 286 -22.05 -4.65 8.04
CA ALA A 286 -22.52 -3.62 7.13
C ALA A 286 -23.19 -2.46 7.86
N VAL A 287 -23.94 -2.75 8.93
CA VAL A 287 -24.55 -1.71 9.75
C VAL A 287 -23.53 -1.06 10.68
N LEU A 288 -22.77 -1.85 11.45
CA LEU A 288 -21.92 -1.31 12.52
C LEU A 288 -20.69 -0.57 12.00
N VAL A 289 -20.00 -1.07 10.98
CA VAL A 289 -18.82 -0.38 10.42
C VAL A 289 -19.24 0.99 9.87
N ASN A 290 -20.26 1.03 9.01
CA ASN A 290 -20.77 2.30 8.48
C ASN A 290 -21.34 3.23 9.58
N ALA A 291 -21.90 2.67 10.67
CA ALA A 291 -22.37 3.46 11.80
C ALA A 291 -21.22 4.05 12.63
N ASN A 292 -20.13 3.30 12.79
CA ASN A 292 -18.94 3.72 13.49
C ASN A 292 -18.34 4.96 12.81
N ASP A 293 -18.14 4.92 11.49
CA ASP A 293 -17.60 6.03 10.70
C ASP A 293 -18.41 7.32 10.84
N VAL A 294 -19.74 7.23 10.83
CA VAL A 294 -20.59 8.40 11.08
C VAL A 294 -20.45 8.89 12.53
N ALA A 295 -20.29 7.98 13.49
CA ALA A 295 -20.15 8.32 14.90
C ALA A 295 -18.80 9.00 15.23
N THR A 296 -17.74 8.81 14.45
CA THR A 296 -16.45 9.48 14.68
C THR A 296 -16.52 11.01 14.47
N SER A 297 -17.52 11.49 13.74
CA SER A 297 -17.79 12.93 13.61
C SER A 297 -18.64 13.50 14.76
N GLY A 298 -18.97 12.69 15.76
CA GLY A 298 -19.94 13.03 16.82
C GLY A 298 -21.40 12.99 16.36
N ALA A 299 -21.67 12.53 15.14
CA ALA A 299 -23.01 12.42 14.60
C ALA A 299 -23.74 11.18 15.08
N VAL A 300 -25.07 11.29 15.18
CA VAL A 300 -25.93 10.15 15.46
C VAL A 300 -26.27 9.48 14.14
N PRO A 301 -25.87 8.21 13.91
CA PRO A 301 -26.28 7.45 12.73
C PRO A 301 -27.81 7.29 12.72
N ARG A 302 -28.46 7.57 11.59
CA ARG A 302 -29.94 7.58 11.50
C ARG A 302 -30.49 6.75 10.36
N TRP A 303 -29.81 6.71 9.23
CA TRP A 303 -30.34 6.14 8.00
C TRP A 303 -29.28 5.34 7.26
N LEU A 304 -29.62 4.11 6.88
CA LEU A 304 -28.78 3.26 6.05
C LEU A 304 -29.43 3.06 4.67
N LEU A 305 -28.63 3.23 3.62
CA LEU A 305 -28.88 2.66 2.30
C LEU A 305 -27.99 1.43 2.12
N SER A 306 -28.52 0.35 1.54
CA SER A 306 -27.75 -0.89 1.37
C SER A 306 -27.83 -1.40 -0.07
N THR A 307 -26.68 -1.47 -0.76
CA THR A 307 -26.56 -2.13 -2.06
C THR A 307 -26.08 -3.56 -1.87
N LEU A 308 -26.89 -4.53 -2.28
CA LEU A 308 -26.64 -5.96 -2.14
C LEU A 308 -26.31 -6.56 -3.50
N LEU A 309 -25.13 -7.14 -3.65
CA LEU A 309 -24.69 -7.83 -4.87
C LEU A 309 -24.47 -9.31 -4.55
N PHE A 310 -25.13 -10.20 -5.29
CA PHE A 310 -25.00 -11.64 -5.12
C PHE A 310 -24.54 -12.32 -6.41
N PRO A 311 -23.69 -13.35 -6.33
CA PRO A 311 -23.36 -14.17 -7.50
C PRO A 311 -24.58 -14.97 -7.98
N PRO A 312 -24.64 -15.36 -9.26
CA PRO A 312 -25.66 -16.28 -9.75
C PRO A 312 -25.68 -17.59 -8.94
N GLY A 313 -26.88 -18.06 -8.61
CA GLY A 313 -27.09 -19.30 -7.84
C GLY A 313 -27.62 -19.11 -6.42
N PHE A 314 -27.61 -17.88 -5.89
CA PHE A 314 -28.27 -17.56 -4.61
C PHE A 314 -29.79 -17.74 -4.72
N SER A 315 -30.36 -18.40 -3.72
CA SER A 315 -31.81 -18.56 -3.60
C SER A 315 -32.46 -17.30 -3.05
N ALA A 316 -33.75 -17.09 -3.37
CA ALA A 316 -34.53 -16.01 -2.78
C ALA A 316 -34.58 -16.08 -1.25
N SER A 317 -34.53 -17.29 -0.67
CA SER A 317 -34.52 -17.47 0.78
C SER A 317 -33.25 -16.90 1.41
N GLU A 318 -32.07 -17.19 0.84
CA GLU A 318 -30.79 -16.68 1.35
C GLU A 318 -30.74 -15.15 1.26
N VAL A 319 -31.20 -14.58 0.14
CA VAL A 319 -31.24 -13.12 -0.05
C VAL A 319 -32.18 -12.45 0.96
N LEU A 320 -33.40 -12.98 1.14
CA LEU A 320 -34.38 -12.40 2.05
C LEU A 320 -33.95 -12.56 3.52
N SER A 321 -33.34 -13.68 3.90
CA SER A 321 -32.78 -13.85 5.25
C SER A 321 -31.72 -12.79 5.56
N LEU A 322 -30.82 -12.51 4.63
CA LEU A 322 -29.81 -11.46 4.83
C LEU A 322 -30.44 -10.06 4.98
N ILE A 323 -31.50 -9.76 4.22
CA ILE A 323 -32.25 -8.49 4.35
C ILE A 323 -32.90 -8.38 5.74
N ASP A 324 -33.50 -9.46 6.23
CA ASP A 324 -34.08 -9.51 7.57
C ASP A 324 -33.02 -9.32 8.66
N ASP A 325 -31.84 -9.94 8.51
CA ASP A 325 -30.71 -9.75 9.43
C ASP A 325 -30.23 -8.28 9.44
N ILE A 326 -30.09 -7.64 8.27
CA ILE A 326 -29.72 -6.21 8.19
C ILE A 326 -30.76 -5.35 8.91
N ARG A 327 -32.05 -5.65 8.71
CA ARG A 327 -33.14 -4.92 9.36
C ARG A 327 -33.11 -5.07 10.87
N GLU A 328 -32.83 -6.26 11.39
CA GLU A 328 -32.71 -6.51 12.83
C GLU A 328 -31.55 -5.72 13.43
N VAL A 329 -30.37 -5.74 12.80
CA VAL A 329 -29.21 -4.99 13.28
C VAL A 329 -29.47 -3.48 13.20
N CYS A 330 -30.06 -2.98 12.11
CA CYS A 330 -30.47 -1.57 12.00
C CYS A 330 -31.38 -1.16 13.17
N ALA A 331 -32.39 -1.97 13.48
CA ALA A 331 -33.31 -1.72 14.58
C ALA A 331 -32.58 -1.69 15.94
N ALA A 332 -31.65 -2.61 16.18
CA ALA A 332 -30.83 -2.64 17.40
C ALA A 332 -29.94 -1.40 17.55
N CYS A 333 -29.50 -0.80 16.45
CA CYS A 333 -28.70 0.42 16.44
C CYS A 333 -29.53 1.72 16.39
N GLY A 334 -30.87 1.64 16.35
CA GLY A 334 -31.73 2.81 16.17
C GLY A 334 -31.63 3.46 14.79
N VAL A 335 -31.16 2.72 13.79
CA VAL A 335 -31.00 3.15 12.40
C VAL A 335 -32.19 2.69 11.57
N ALA A 336 -32.70 3.55 10.69
CA ALA A 336 -33.70 3.18 9.71
C ALA A 336 -33.04 2.69 8.40
N LEU A 337 -33.32 1.46 7.99
CA LEU A 337 -33.00 0.98 6.65
C LEU A 337 -33.92 1.67 5.63
N CYS A 338 -33.40 2.65 4.91
CA CYS A 338 -34.19 3.58 4.10
C CYS A 338 -34.38 3.16 2.65
N GLY A 339 -33.57 2.22 2.16
CA GLY A 339 -33.58 1.81 0.77
C GLY A 339 -32.24 1.21 0.37
N GLY A 340 -32.03 1.12 -0.94
CA GLY A 340 -30.86 0.45 -1.47
C GLY A 340 -31.06 -0.07 -2.89
N HIS A 341 -30.22 -1.03 -3.26
CA HIS A 341 -30.28 -1.74 -4.53
C HIS A 341 -30.00 -3.22 -4.28
N THR A 342 -30.56 -4.11 -5.08
CA THR A 342 -30.31 -5.56 -4.95
C THR A 342 -30.15 -6.16 -6.33
N GLU A 343 -29.03 -6.85 -6.55
CA GLU A 343 -28.67 -7.37 -7.86
C GLU A 343 -28.05 -8.76 -7.77
N ILE A 344 -28.42 -9.62 -8.73
CA ILE A 344 -27.74 -10.88 -8.99
C ILE A 344 -26.81 -10.64 -10.19
N SER A 345 -25.50 -10.77 -10.00
CA SER A 345 -24.50 -10.37 -10.98
C SER A 345 -23.28 -11.30 -10.97
N ASP A 346 -22.80 -11.68 -12.15
CA ASP A 346 -21.55 -12.43 -12.33
C ASP A 346 -20.29 -11.56 -12.16
N ALA A 347 -20.46 -10.26 -11.92
CA ALA A 347 -19.38 -9.35 -11.56
C ALA A 347 -18.80 -9.63 -10.17
N VAL A 348 -19.57 -10.27 -9.27
CA VAL A 348 -19.11 -10.68 -7.94
C VAL A 348 -19.04 -12.21 -7.85
N SER A 349 -18.02 -12.72 -7.16
CA SER A 349 -17.83 -14.17 -6.94
C SER A 349 -18.37 -14.65 -5.58
N ARG A 350 -18.84 -13.72 -4.75
CA ARG A 350 -19.41 -13.92 -3.41
C ARG A 350 -20.36 -12.75 -3.11
N PRO A 351 -21.28 -12.88 -2.13
CA PRO A 351 -22.10 -11.75 -1.71
C PRO A 351 -21.26 -10.55 -1.28
N VAL A 352 -21.70 -9.35 -1.65
CA VAL A 352 -21.12 -8.07 -1.20
C VAL A 352 -22.26 -7.17 -0.75
N ILE A 353 -22.08 -6.51 0.39
CA ILE A 353 -22.98 -5.46 0.88
C ILE A 353 -22.22 -4.15 0.85
N VAL A 354 -22.73 -3.12 0.19
CA VAL A 354 -22.21 -1.76 0.30
C VAL A 354 -23.20 -0.96 1.13
N GLY A 355 -22.80 -0.57 2.33
CA GLY A 355 -23.56 0.34 3.16
C GLY A 355 -23.27 1.79 2.79
N THR A 356 -24.28 2.64 2.92
CA THR A 356 -24.10 4.09 2.96
C THR A 356 -24.90 4.60 4.14
N MET A 357 -24.20 5.00 5.20
CA MET A 357 -24.81 5.50 6.43
C MET A 357 -24.86 7.02 6.43
N LEU A 358 -26.00 7.55 6.85
CA LEU A 358 -26.24 8.96 7.05
C LEU A 358 -26.61 9.21 8.52
N GLY A 359 -26.02 10.26 9.08
CA GLY A 359 -26.33 10.73 10.42
C GLY A 359 -26.38 12.24 10.47
N THR A 360 -26.71 12.76 11.65
CA THR A 360 -26.76 14.21 11.87
C THR A 360 -26.09 14.60 13.18
N VAL A 361 -25.47 15.77 13.18
CA VAL A 361 -24.92 16.42 14.37
C VAL A 361 -25.26 17.91 14.34
N SER A 362 -25.40 18.55 15.49
CA SER A 362 -25.47 20.01 15.52
C SER A 362 -24.13 20.61 15.11
N LYS A 363 -24.14 21.74 14.41
CA LYS A 363 -22.92 22.38 13.89
C LYS A 363 -21.86 22.64 14.97
N GLU A 364 -22.28 22.97 16.20
CA GLU A 364 -21.42 23.25 17.34
C GLU A 364 -20.79 21.99 17.97
N ARG A 365 -21.28 20.81 17.58
CA ARG A 365 -20.87 19.51 18.13
C ARG A 365 -20.17 18.63 17.09
N LEU A 366 -20.02 19.10 15.86
CA LEU A 366 -19.24 18.40 14.84
C LEU A 366 -17.80 18.25 15.34
N ILE A 367 -17.34 17.01 15.45
CA ILE A 367 -15.95 16.69 15.74
C ILE A 367 -15.21 16.60 14.41
N ASP A 368 -14.16 17.40 14.28
CA ASP A 368 -13.33 17.50 13.09
C ASP A 368 -11.88 17.29 13.51
N LYS A 369 -11.21 16.31 12.90
CA LYS A 369 -9.85 15.88 13.27
C LYS A 369 -8.82 17.02 13.17
N ARG A 370 -9.08 18.03 12.33
CA ARG A 370 -8.26 19.25 12.22
C ARG A 370 -8.30 20.11 13.49
N GLY A 371 -9.25 19.83 14.39
CA GLY A 371 -9.38 20.43 15.71
C GLY A 371 -8.35 19.95 16.73
N MET A 372 -7.57 18.90 16.44
CA MET A 372 -6.50 18.41 17.31
C MET A 372 -5.48 19.49 17.70
N LYS A 373 -5.10 19.50 18.98
CA LYS A 373 -4.15 20.48 19.56
C LYS A 373 -2.95 19.77 20.17
N GLU A 374 -1.81 20.45 20.11
CA GLU A 374 -0.61 20.00 20.81
C GLU A 374 -0.90 19.89 22.32
N GLY A 375 -0.52 18.74 22.90
CA GLY A 375 -0.79 18.40 24.29
C GLY A 375 -2.10 17.66 24.53
N ASP A 376 -2.98 17.49 23.53
CA ASP A 376 -4.17 16.64 23.69
C ASP A 376 -3.75 15.20 24.05
N ARG A 377 -4.50 14.57 24.94
CA ARG A 377 -4.33 13.16 25.32
C ARG A 377 -4.96 12.26 24.28
N LEU A 378 -4.26 11.18 23.93
CA LEU A 378 -4.75 10.14 23.04
C LEU A 378 -5.21 8.94 23.86
N LEU A 379 -6.52 8.68 23.83
CA LEU A 379 -7.17 7.55 24.48
C LEU A 379 -7.52 6.48 23.43
N LEU A 380 -7.52 5.23 23.86
CA LEU A 380 -8.02 4.08 23.12
C LEU A 380 -9.12 3.41 23.96
N THR A 381 -10.31 3.25 23.39
CA THR A 381 -11.36 2.43 24.01
C THR A 381 -11.15 0.95 23.70
N LYS A 382 -11.63 0.09 24.60
CA LYS A 382 -11.45 -1.37 24.55
C LYS A 382 -9.95 -1.71 24.45
N LYS A 383 -9.55 -2.57 23.52
CA LYS A 383 -8.15 -2.96 23.29
C LYS A 383 -7.88 -3.22 21.82
N VAL A 384 -6.64 -3.53 21.49
CA VAL A 384 -6.22 -3.82 20.11
C VAL A 384 -6.88 -5.10 19.56
N ALA A 385 -7.28 -5.03 18.29
CA ALA A 385 -7.74 -6.15 17.46
C ALA A 385 -8.99 -6.88 17.98
N VAL A 386 -10.04 -6.13 18.34
CA VAL A 386 -11.34 -6.71 18.76
C VAL A 386 -11.89 -7.60 17.65
N GLU A 387 -12.06 -7.03 16.44
CA GLU A 387 -12.50 -7.78 15.27
C GLU A 387 -11.52 -8.89 14.87
N GLY A 388 -10.24 -8.56 14.70
CA GLY A 388 -9.22 -9.50 14.26
C GLY A 388 -9.19 -10.77 15.12
N THR A 389 -9.30 -10.62 16.44
CA THR A 389 -9.38 -11.78 17.36
C THR A 389 -10.61 -12.65 17.14
N ALA A 390 -11.77 -12.05 16.90
CA ALA A 390 -12.99 -12.79 16.56
C ALA A 390 -12.84 -13.53 15.22
N LEU A 391 -12.29 -12.88 14.20
CA LEU A 391 -12.06 -13.48 12.89
C LEU A 391 -11.07 -14.64 12.97
N LEU A 392 -9.94 -14.48 13.66
CA LEU A 392 -8.98 -15.55 13.87
C LEU A 392 -9.63 -16.76 14.56
N ALA A 393 -10.45 -16.53 15.59
CA ALA A 393 -11.18 -17.57 16.30
C ALA A 393 -12.14 -18.35 15.38
N ARG A 394 -12.87 -17.65 14.52
CA ARG A 394 -13.93 -18.21 13.67
C ARG A 394 -13.38 -18.87 12.40
N GLU A 395 -12.47 -18.20 11.70
CA GLU A 395 -11.99 -18.62 10.39
C GLU A 395 -10.71 -19.47 10.45
N HIS A 396 -9.97 -19.41 11.55
CA HIS A 396 -8.71 -20.15 11.74
C HIS A 396 -8.72 -21.11 12.92
N ARG A 397 -9.90 -21.53 13.38
CA ARG A 397 -10.12 -22.50 14.46
C ARG A 397 -9.21 -23.73 14.37
N SER A 398 -9.13 -24.36 13.19
CA SER A 398 -8.30 -25.56 13.00
C SER A 398 -6.80 -25.30 13.20
N LYS A 399 -6.30 -24.14 12.74
CA LYS A 399 -4.89 -23.74 12.94
C LYS A 399 -4.62 -23.47 14.42
N LEU A 400 -5.53 -22.76 15.10
CA LEU A 400 -5.42 -22.44 16.53
C LEU A 400 -5.44 -23.71 17.40
N LEU A 401 -6.37 -24.64 17.15
CA LEU A 401 -6.41 -25.94 17.83
C LEU A 401 -5.12 -26.74 17.61
N GLY A 402 -4.63 -26.78 16.36
CA GLY A 402 -3.39 -27.47 16.02
C GLY A 402 -2.15 -26.87 16.70
N ALA A 403 -2.19 -25.59 17.04
CA ALA A 403 -1.13 -24.88 17.77
C ALA A 403 -1.31 -24.91 19.30
N GLY A 404 -2.29 -25.65 19.81
CA GLY A 404 -2.49 -25.84 21.25
C GLY A 404 -3.28 -24.73 21.96
N VAL A 405 -4.10 -23.98 21.23
CA VAL A 405 -5.13 -23.11 21.82
C VAL A 405 -6.35 -23.97 22.18
N THR A 406 -6.93 -23.76 23.37
CA THR A 406 -8.05 -24.58 23.82
C THR A 406 -9.36 -24.20 23.11
N PRO A 407 -10.32 -25.13 22.97
CA PRO A 407 -11.64 -24.82 22.42
C PRO A 407 -12.39 -23.72 23.19
N VAL A 408 -12.17 -23.62 24.50
CA VAL A 408 -12.80 -22.61 25.36
C VAL A 408 -12.27 -21.21 25.02
N GLU A 409 -10.96 -21.03 24.93
CA GLU A 409 -10.35 -19.74 24.55
C GLU A 409 -10.80 -19.28 23.16
N ILE A 410 -10.94 -20.21 22.21
CA ILE A 410 -11.44 -19.90 20.86
C ILE A 410 -12.90 -19.45 20.92
N GLU A 411 -13.73 -20.10 21.74
CA GLU A 411 -15.14 -19.72 21.87
C GLU A 411 -15.32 -18.39 22.59
N GLU A 412 -14.51 -18.11 23.61
CA GLU A 412 -14.52 -16.78 24.26
C GLU A 412 -14.11 -15.67 23.29
N ALA A 413 -13.15 -15.93 22.42
CA ALA A 413 -12.70 -14.98 21.40
C ALA A 413 -13.70 -14.79 20.26
N SER A 414 -14.48 -15.82 19.88
CA SER A 414 -15.46 -15.73 18.78
C SER A 414 -16.54 -14.67 19.05
N VAL A 415 -16.90 -14.49 20.33
CA VAL A 415 -17.91 -13.54 20.80
C VAL A 415 -17.42 -12.09 20.76
N PHE A 416 -16.12 -11.83 20.54
CA PHE A 416 -15.62 -10.45 20.40
C PHE A 416 -16.28 -9.70 19.24
N LEU A 417 -16.87 -10.42 18.28
CA LEU A 417 -17.66 -9.82 17.20
C LEU A 417 -18.83 -8.96 17.73
N ASP A 418 -19.38 -9.27 18.90
CA ASP A 418 -20.46 -8.47 19.50
C ASP A 418 -19.98 -7.11 20.02
N ARG A 419 -18.65 -6.88 20.03
CA ARG A 419 -17.99 -5.68 20.56
C ARG A 419 -17.49 -4.73 19.48
N ILE A 420 -17.77 -4.99 18.19
CA ILE A 420 -17.26 -4.18 17.06
C ILE A 420 -17.91 -2.79 16.91
N GLY A 421 -19.05 -2.54 17.59
CA GLY A 421 -19.69 -1.23 17.58
C GLY A 421 -19.04 -0.26 18.56
N ILE A 422 -18.87 1.01 18.18
CA ILE A 422 -18.30 2.08 19.03
C ILE A 422 -19.30 3.18 19.40
N LEU A 423 -20.59 2.97 19.12
CA LEU A 423 -21.61 4.03 19.18
C LEU A 423 -21.76 4.65 20.58
N GLU A 424 -21.64 3.84 21.63
CA GLU A 424 -21.84 4.33 23.01
C GLU A 424 -20.65 5.16 23.49
N GLU A 425 -19.41 4.71 23.27
CA GLU A 425 -18.23 5.50 23.61
C GLU A 425 -18.12 6.78 22.76
N ALA A 426 -18.50 6.73 21.48
CA ALA A 426 -18.54 7.91 20.61
C ALA A 426 -19.60 8.91 21.08
N ARG A 427 -20.79 8.45 21.46
CA ARG A 427 -21.87 9.28 22.02
C ARG A 427 -21.43 9.94 23.34
N ILE A 428 -20.74 9.21 24.21
CA ILE A 428 -20.19 9.76 25.45
C ILE A 428 -19.15 10.84 25.10
N ALA A 429 -18.19 10.53 24.23
CA ALA A 429 -17.16 11.48 23.81
C ALA A 429 -17.74 12.77 23.21
N GLY A 430 -18.75 12.67 22.34
CA GLY A 430 -19.44 13.82 21.73
C GLY A 430 -20.14 14.75 22.73
N SER A 431 -20.37 14.31 23.98
CA SER A 431 -20.94 15.15 25.03
C SER A 431 -19.90 16.03 25.76
N PHE A 432 -18.61 15.86 25.49
CA PHE A 432 -17.53 16.63 26.12
C PHE A 432 -16.93 17.67 25.16
N ASP A 433 -17.00 18.95 25.52
CA ASP A 433 -16.48 20.06 24.71
C ASP A 433 -14.95 20.02 24.50
N GLY A 434 -14.23 19.24 25.31
CA GLY A 434 -12.78 19.09 25.22
C GLY A 434 -12.31 17.94 24.33
N VAL A 435 -13.21 17.19 23.68
CA VAL A 435 -12.85 16.19 22.67
C VAL A 435 -12.54 16.91 21.36
N THR A 436 -11.43 16.54 20.72
CA THR A 436 -10.90 17.24 19.55
C THR A 436 -10.86 16.38 18.29
N ALA A 437 -10.83 15.05 18.42
CA ALA A 437 -10.93 14.12 17.31
C ALA A 437 -11.41 12.74 17.80
N LEU A 438 -12.09 12.02 16.93
CA LEU A 438 -12.35 10.58 17.05
C LEU A 438 -11.89 9.91 15.77
N HIS A 439 -11.41 8.67 15.87
CA HIS A 439 -11.06 7.82 14.72
C HIS A 439 -11.27 6.37 15.13
N ASP A 440 -12.01 5.59 14.34
CA ASP A 440 -12.20 4.19 14.66
C ASP A 440 -11.01 3.36 14.16
N VAL A 441 -10.78 2.20 14.78
CA VAL A 441 -9.66 1.33 14.41
C VAL A 441 -10.19 0.24 13.50
N THR A 442 -9.90 0.29 12.19
CA THR A 442 -10.37 -0.71 11.20
C THR A 442 -9.21 -1.51 10.58
N GLU A 443 -9.15 -1.62 9.25
CA GLU A 443 -8.14 -2.38 8.51
C GLU A 443 -6.73 -1.82 8.73
N GLY A 444 -5.74 -2.70 8.90
CA GLY A 444 -4.36 -2.33 9.25
C GLY A 444 -4.17 -2.00 10.74
N GLY A 445 -5.22 -2.17 11.55
CA GLY A 445 -5.19 -2.15 13.00
C GLY A 445 -4.82 -0.81 13.62
N LEU A 446 -4.41 -0.86 14.90
CA LEU A 446 -4.01 0.33 15.66
C LEU A 446 -2.86 1.08 14.99
N ALA A 447 -1.93 0.36 14.36
CA ALA A 447 -0.79 0.96 13.69
C ALA A 447 -1.19 1.94 12.59
N THR A 448 -2.13 1.52 11.74
CA THR A 448 -2.65 2.32 10.63
C THR A 448 -3.59 3.41 11.14
N ALA A 449 -4.47 3.09 12.08
CA ALA A 449 -5.44 4.05 12.63
C ALA A 449 -4.77 5.26 13.32
N VAL A 450 -3.67 5.05 14.04
CA VAL A 450 -2.88 6.16 14.61
C VAL A 450 -2.26 7.03 13.52
N TRP A 451 -1.74 6.42 12.47
CA TRP A 451 -1.14 7.16 11.36
C TRP A 451 -2.19 7.98 10.60
N GLU A 452 -3.34 7.39 10.31
CA GLU A 452 -4.48 8.05 9.68
C GLU A 452 -5.00 9.23 10.51
N LEU A 453 -5.18 9.04 11.82
CA LEU A 453 -5.59 10.11 12.73
C LEU A 453 -4.59 11.29 12.69
N GLY A 454 -3.29 11.00 12.76
CA GLY A 454 -2.24 12.02 12.67
C GLY A 454 -2.25 12.75 11.33
N ALA A 455 -2.41 12.03 10.23
CA ALA A 455 -2.48 12.58 8.87
C ALA A 455 -3.70 13.50 8.69
N ALA A 456 -4.90 13.03 9.05
CA ALA A 456 -6.14 13.79 8.91
C ALA A 456 -6.14 15.09 9.72
N GLY A 457 -5.58 15.08 10.93
CA GLY A 457 -5.46 16.32 11.72
C GLY A 457 -4.18 17.13 11.48
N GLY A 458 -3.25 16.67 10.64
CA GLY A 458 -1.97 17.34 10.36
C GLY A 458 -1.05 17.44 11.58
N ARG A 459 -1.06 16.43 12.45
CA ARG A 459 -0.31 16.38 13.71
C ARG A 459 0.59 15.16 13.83
N ARG A 460 1.72 15.34 14.51
CA ARG A 460 2.55 14.23 14.97
C ARG A 460 1.95 13.66 16.25
N LEU A 461 2.09 12.36 16.46
CA LEU A 461 1.59 11.69 17.67
C LEU A 461 2.73 11.04 18.45
N ARG A 462 2.64 11.06 19.77
CA ARG A 462 3.53 10.31 20.66
C ARG A 462 2.76 9.15 21.30
N LEU A 463 3.36 7.97 21.29
CA LEU A 463 2.82 6.76 21.88
C LEU A 463 3.77 6.12 22.89
N HIS A 464 3.18 5.40 23.83
CA HIS A 464 3.87 4.60 24.83
C HIS A 464 3.46 3.13 24.65
N ARG A 465 4.38 2.30 24.14
CA ARG A 465 4.08 0.92 23.75
C ARG A 465 3.58 0.08 24.92
N GLU A 466 4.13 0.29 26.11
CA GLU A 466 3.71 -0.38 27.35
C GLU A 466 2.30 0.00 27.84
N ARG A 467 1.73 1.09 27.32
CA ARG A 467 0.39 1.57 27.68
C ARG A 467 -0.70 1.08 26.72
N ILE A 468 -0.33 0.46 25.60
CA ILE A 468 -1.28 -0.05 24.61
C ILE A 468 -1.82 -1.40 25.09
N PRO A 469 -3.12 -1.48 25.45
CA PRO A 469 -3.69 -2.72 25.95
C PRO A 469 -3.98 -3.70 24.80
N VAL A 470 -3.66 -4.98 25.01
CA VAL A 470 -3.98 -6.09 24.10
C VAL A 470 -4.74 -7.17 24.89
N TYR A 471 -5.73 -7.84 24.28
CA TYR A 471 -6.40 -8.94 24.95
C TYR A 471 -5.48 -10.17 25.04
N PRO A 472 -5.52 -10.95 26.14
CA PRO A 472 -4.75 -12.19 26.25
C PRO A 472 -4.99 -13.17 25.10
N GLN A 473 -6.24 -13.28 24.64
CA GLN A 473 -6.61 -14.10 23.48
C GLN A 473 -5.93 -13.59 22.21
N THR A 474 -5.94 -12.27 21.98
CA THR A 474 -5.24 -11.64 20.83
C THR A 474 -3.75 -11.97 20.88
N GLU A 475 -3.07 -11.73 22.01
CA GLU A 475 -1.63 -12.03 22.15
C GLU A 475 -1.33 -13.50 21.88
N ARG A 476 -2.14 -14.40 22.46
CA ARG A 476 -2.00 -15.84 22.29
C ARG A 476 -2.14 -16.26 20.83
N PHE A 477 -3.15 -15.74 20.13
CA PHE A 477 -3.42 -16.11 18.73
C PHE A 477 -2.35 -15.54 17.80
N CYS A 478 -1.97 -14.27 17.98
CA CYS A 478 -0.88 -13.64 17.24
C CYS A 478 0.43 -14.40 17.40
N SER A 479 0.78 -14.78 18.64
CA SER A 479 2.01 -15.51 18.93
C SER A 479 2.07 -16.86 18.20
N VAL A 480 0.99 -17.65 18.23
CA VAL A 480 0.98 -18.98 17.59
C VAL A 480 0.85 -18.92 16.06
N LEU A 481 0.34 -17.81 15.51
CA LEU A 481 0.17 -17.61 14.07
C LEU A 481 1.27 -16.76 13.43
N GLY A 482 2.18 -16.17 14.21
CA GLY A 482 3.26 -15.31 13.73
C GLY A 482 2.77 -13.97 13.18
N LEU A 483 1.75 -13.39 13.81
CA LEU A 483 1.16 -12.10 13.48
C LEU A 483 1.51 -11.03 14.53
N ASP A 484 1.47 -9.75 14.13
CA ASP A 484 1.56 -8.61 15.05
C ASP A 484 0.14 -8.09 15.38
N PRO A 485 -0.27 -8.02 16.66
CA PRO A 485 -1.59 -7.50 17.04
C PRO A 485 -1.83 -6.05 16.56
N LEU A 486 -0.81 -5.21 16.43
CA LEU A 486 -0.97 -3.82 16.02
C LEU A 486 -1.42 -3.65 14.56
N GLY A 487 -1.17 -4.66 13.71
CA GLY A 487 -1.55 -4.67 12.30
C GLY A 487 -2.80 -5.50 11.99
N LEU A 488 -3.44 -6.08 13.01
CA LEU A 488 -4.69 -6.84 12.86
C LEU A 488 -5.90 -5.90 12.80
N ILE A 489 -6.84 -6.21 11.91
CA ILE A 489 -8.11 -5.49 11.76
C ILE A 489 -8.78 -5.24 13.12
N GLY A 490 -9.16 -3.99 13.36
CA GLY A 490 -9.40 -3.48 14.71
C GLY A 490 -10.84 -3.24 15.13
N SER A 491 -11.83 -3.38 14.23
CA SER A 491 -13.15 -2.74 14.42
C SER A 491 -13.72 -3.03 15.81
N GLY A 492 -14.20 -1.98 16.46
CA GLY A 492 -14.66 -2.03 17.86
C GLY A 492 -13.87 -1.17 18.82
N SER A 493 -12.73 -0.63 18.44
CA SER A 493 -11.99 0.29 19.29
C SER A 493 -12.00 1.69 18.70
N LEU A 494 -12.04 2.71 19.55
CA LEU A 494 -12.10 4.11 19.19
C LEU A 494 -10.88 4.85 19.74
N LEU A 495 -10.17 5.56 18.87
CA LEU A 495 -9.18 6.56 19.25
C LEU A 495 -9.89 7.86 19.55
N ILE A 496 -9.54 8.48 20.68
CA ILE A 496 -10.12 9.76 21.10
C ILE A 496 -8.98 10.71 21.46
N THR A 497 -8.94 11.88 20.84
CA THR A 497 -8.10 12.98 21.34
C THR A 497 -8.93 13.96 22.15
N CYS A 498 -8.38 14.40 23.28
CA CYS A 498 -9.05 15.39 24.11
C CYS A 498 -8.07 16.22 24.92
N SER A 499 -8.51 17.39 25.39
CA SER A 499 -7.68 18.25 26.22
C SER A 499 -7.24 17.54 27.52
N PRO A 500 -6.06 17.85 28.08
CA PRO A 500 -5.61 17.30 29.36
C PRO A 500 -6.60 17.50 30.51
N ALA A 501 -7.35 18.60 30.51
CA ALA A 501 -8.35 18.89 31.53
C ALA A 501 -9.59 17.98 31.43
N THR A 502 -9.86 17.44 30.24
CA THR A 502 -11.03 16.61 29.94
C THR A 502 -10.74 15.12 30.13
N ALA A 503 -9.51 14.69 29.85
CA ALA A 503 -9.11 13.28 29.77
C ALA A 503 -9.61 12.42 30.93
N THR A 504 -9.38 12.84 32.19
CA THR A 504 -9.79 12.06 33.37
C THR A 504 -11.31 11.92 33.48
N SER A 505 -12.06 13.02 33.28
CA SER A 505 -13.53 12.98 33.38
C SER A 505 -14.19 12.20 32.24
N LEU A 506 -13.59 12.26 31.04
CA LEU A 506 -14.05 11.50 29.88
C LEU A 506 -13.81 10.00 30.08
N ALA A 507 -12.60 9.63 30.50
CA ALA A 507 -12.26 8.23 30.79
C ALA A 507 -13.22 7.64 31.84
N ALA A 508 -13.46 8.35 32.94
CA ALA A 508 -14.39 7.90 33.98
C ALA A 508 -15.84 7.73 33.46
N ALA A 509 -16.30 8.57 32.54
CA ALA A 509 -17.62 8.45 31.94
C ALA A 509 -17.73 7.22 31.01
N ILE A 510 -16.68 6.93 30.23
CA ILE A 510 -16.60 5.74 29.38
C ILE A 510 -16.55 4.46 30.24
N GLU A 511 -15.75 4.45 31.31
CA GLU A 511 -15.66 3.34 32.26
C GLU A 511 -16.99 3.09 32.98
N ALA A 512 -17.71 4.15 33.35
CA ALA A 512 -19.04 4.04 33.97
C ALA A 512 -20.08 3.40 33.04
N ALA A 513 -19.88 3.46 31.72
CA ALA A 513 -20.68 2.74 30.72
C ALA A 513 -20.22 1.28 30.50
N GLY A 514 -19.23 0.81 31.26
CA GLY A 514 -18.71 -0.56 31.16
C GLY A 514 -17.71 -0.76 30.02
N ILE A 515 -17.16 0.32 29.47
CA ILE A 515 -16.20 0.28 28.36
C ILE A 515 -14.80 0.56 28.91
N GLU A 516 -13.86 -0.34 28.63
CA GLU A 516 -12.45 -0.15 29.00
C GLU A 516 -11.85 1.03 28.22
N VAL A 517 -10.96 1.81 28.82
CA VAL A 517 -10.26 2.92 28.16
C VAL A 517 -8.84 3.04 28.70
N ALA A 518 -7.89 3.30 27.81
CA ALA A 518 -6.50 3.53 28.16
C ALA A 518 -5.99 4.81 27.50
N GLU A 519 -5.33 5.69 28.25
CA GLU A 519 -4.51 6.74 27.65
C GLU A 519 -3.22 6.09 27.14
N ILE A 520 -2.98 6.15 25.83
CA ILE A 520 -1.86 5.48 25.15
C ILE A 520 -0.79 6.47 24.66
N GLY A 521 -1.08 7.77 24.71
CA GLY A 521 -0.21 8.77 24.12
C GLY A 521 -0.71 10.21 24.21
N GLU A 522 -0.12 11.06 23.39
CA GLU A 522 -0.46 12.49 23.29
C GLU A 522 -0.20 13.04 21.88
N VAL A 523 -0.88 14.13 21.54
CA VAL A 523 -0.70 14.88 20.30
C VAL A 523 0.47 15.85 20.45
N LEU A 524 1.35 15.89 19.45
CA LEU A 524 2.50 16.78 19.37
C LEU A 524 2.21 17.98 18.44
N GLY A 525 3.24 18.76 18.16
CA GLY A 525 3.17 19.85 17.18
C GLY A 525 2.81 19.38 15.76
N GLY A 526 2.58 20.35 14.86
CA GLY A 526 2.20 20.08 13.48
C GLY A 526 3.22 19.25 12.68
N GLY A 527 2.73 18.58 11.64
CA GLY A 527 3.52 17.74 10.73
C GLY A 527 3.11 16.28 10.80
N GLU A 528 3.80 15.43 10.02
CA GLU A 528 3.53 14.00 9.96
C GLU A 528 4.54 13.20 10.79
N GLY A 529 4.09 12.06 11.33
CA GLY A 529 4.96 11.08 11.98
C GLY A 529 4.50 10.65 13.37
N ILE A 530 5.02 9.50 13.78
CA ILE A 530 4.70 8.85 15.06
C ILE A 530 6.01 8.69 15.84
N GLU A 531 6.05 9.23 17.05
CA GLU A 531 7.11 9.00 18.03
C GLU A 531 6.63 7.92 19.00
N VAL A 532 7.23 6.73 18.99
CA VAL A 532 6.90 5.69 19.97
C VAL A 532 8.05 5.47 20.94
N PHE A 533 7.70 5.30 22.21
CA PHE A 533 8.61 4.93 23.28
C PHE A 533 8.20 3.56 23.84
N GLN A 534 9.19 2.75 24.18
CA GLN A 534 9.03 1.52 24.93
C GLN A 534 9.98 1.57 26.11
N GLU A 535 9.44 1.54 27.33
CA GLU A 535 10.23 1.62 28.58
C GLU A 535 11.19 2.85 28.61
N GLY A 536 10.75 3.96 28.01
CA GLY A 536 11.52 5.21 27.92
C GLY A 536 12.56 5.26 26.79
N VAL A 537 12.73 4.19 26.00
CA VAL A 537 13.61 4.16 24.83
C VAL A 537 12.79 4.37 23.56
N ARG A 538 13.28 5.18 22.63
CA ARG A 538 12.63 5.38 21.33
C ARG A 538 12.63 4.07 20.55
N SER A 539 11.48 3.67 20.04
CA SER A 539 11.29 2.50 19.17
C SER A 539 10.69 2.90 17.82
N GLU A 540 10.60 1.95 16.90
CA GLU A 540 9.93 2.16 15.61
C GLU A 540 8.45 1.83 15.72
N TRP A 541 7.62 2.65 15.06
CA TRP A 541 6.20 2.34 14.89
C TRP A 541 6.04 1.46 13.65
N PRO A 542 5.45 0.26 13.77
CA PRO A 542 5.34 -0.64 12.64
C PRO A 542 4.43 -0.05 11.55
N ARG A 543 4.73 -0.37 10.30
CA ARG A 543 3.87 -0.10 9.14
C ARG A 543 3.51 -1.42 8.48
N PHE A 544 2.24 -1.55 8.13
CA PHE A 544 1.71 -2.74 7.48
C PHE A 544 1.18 -2.33 6.11
N GLU A 545 1.68 -2.93 5.03
CA GLU A 545 1.16 -2.65 3.68
C GLU A 545 -0.23 -3.26 3.45
N ARG A 546 -0.60 -4.24 4.28
CA ARG A 546 -1.88 -4.95 4.28
C ARG A 546 -2.19 -5.42 5.68
N ASP A 547 -3.46 -5.71 5.96
CA ASP A 547 -3.87 -6.26 7.25
C ASP A 547 -3.14 -7.58 7.57
N GLU A 548 -2.73 -7.75 8.83
CA GLU A 548 -2.05 -8.97 9.27
C GLU A 548 -2.90 -10.23 9.08
N VAL A 549 -4.24 -10.14 9.16
CA VAL A 549 -5.12 -11.30 8.92
C VAL A 549 -4.99 -11.83 7.48
N SER A 550 -4.73 -10.94 6.52
CA SER A 550 -4.60 -11.30 5.10
C SER A 550 -3.38 -12.19 4.83
N ARG A 551 -2.37 -12.18 5.71
CA ARG A 551 -1.18 -13.07 5.60
C ARG A 551 -1.54 -14.54 5.78
N LEU A 552 -2.68 -14.84 6.41
CA LEU A 552 -3.12 -16.21 6.68
C LEU A 552 -3.94 -16.83 5.53
N ASP A 553 -4.37 -16.01 4.59
CA ASP A 553 -5.28 -16.39 3.51
C ASP A 553 -4.52 -17.17 2.42
N ARG A 554 -4.71 -18.49 2.40
CA ARG A 554 -3.99 -19.44 1.51
C ARG A 554 -4.43 -19.39 0.04
N ARG A 555 -5.24 -18.41 -0.36
CA ARG A 555 -5.72 -18.31 -1.76
C ARG A 555 -4.69 -17.75 -2.74
N HIS A 556 -3.46 -17.48 -2.30
CA HIS A 556 -2.37 -16.97 -3.15
C HIS A 556 -1.15 -17.91 -3.17
N THR A 557 -1.34 -19.17 -2.79
CA THR A 557 -0.39 -20.27 -2.98
C THR A 557 -1.04 -21.31 -3.89
N SER A 558 -1.11 -21.00 -5.18
CA SER A 558 -1.39 -21.96 -6.25
C SER A 558 -0.80 -21.46 -7.54
#